data_AF-A0A0M9AJL1-F1
#
_entry.id   AF-A0A0M9AJL1-F1
#
_cell.length_a   1.000
_cell.length_b   1.000
_cell.length_c   1.000
_cell.angle_alpha   90.00
_cell.angle_beta   90.00
_cell.angle_gamma   90.00
#
_symmetry.space_group_name_H-M   'P 1'
#
loop_
_entity.id
_entity.type
_entity.pdbx_description
1 polymer ?
#
loop_
_entity_poly.entity_id
_entity_poly.type
_entity_poly.pdbx_seq_one_letter_code
_entity_poly.pdbx_strand_id
1 'polypeptide(L)'
;MTDEVPDTCARCGDTIPGRPSVFDLKPDYREYLEEERDLDWFPMGPVVVCCSDCSHRLDHLHEALSEHRAYGSDEQTEEIKSMLFGELDDLDLDSVVDHGHFL
;
A
#
# COMPACT_ATOMS: atom_id res chain seq x y z
N MET A 1 -1.62 9.31 19.85
CA MET A 1 -1.50 8.56 18.59
C MET A 1 -0.03 8.53 18.32
N THR A 2 0.57 7.34 18.32
CA THR A 2 2.01 7.14 18.39
C THR A 2 2.68 7.77 17.18
N ASP A 3 3.50 8.79 17.41
CA ASP A 3 4.44 9.39 16.44
C ASP A 3 5.53 8.39 15.94
N GLU A 4 5.36 7.11 16.21
CA GLU A 4 6.34 6.06 15.99
C GLU A 4 5.93 5.24 14.76
N VAL A 5 6.84 5.18 13.79
CA VAL A 5 6.70 4.33 12.60
C VAL A 5 6.63 2.87 13.07
N PRO A 6 5.63 2.09 12.61
CA PRO A 6 5.53 0.67 12.95
C PRO A 6 6.82 -0.10 12.61
N ASP A 7 7.29 -0.90 13.58
CA ASP A 7 8.40 -1.83 13.38
C ASP A 7 7.95 -3.16 12.77
N THR A 8 6.66 -3.30 12.47
CA THR A 8 6.04 -4.51 11.89
C THR A 8 5.50 -4.22 10.50
N CYS A 9 5.62 -5.19 9.60
CA CYS A 9 5.06 -5.08 8.26
C CYS A 9 3.54 -5.19 8.32
N ALA A 10 2.85 -4.20 7.74
CA ALA A 10 1.39 -4.18 7.65
C ALA A 10 0.81 -5.40 6.91
N ARG A 11 1.55 -5.97 5.95
CA ARG A 11 1.07 -7.08 5.11
C ARG A 11 1.26 -8.46 5.72
N CYS A 12 2.45 -8.76 6.23
CA CYS A 12 2.78 -10.09 6.76
C CYS A 12 2.82 -10.17 8.28
N GLY A 13 2.80 -9.03 8.98
CA GLY A 13 2.91 -8.95 10.43
C GLY A 13 4.31 -9.19 10.98
N ASP A 14 5.29 -9.49 10.13
CA ASP A 14 6.68 -9.75 10.57
C ASP A 14 7.36 -8.46 11.03
N THR A 15 8.24 -8.57 12.02
CA THR A 15 9.13 -7.48 12.44
C THR A 15 10.09 -7.13 11.30
N ILE A 16 10.20 -5.84 10.98
CA ILE A 16 11.04 -5.33 9.90
C ILE A 16 12.48 -5.22 10.40
N PRO A 17 13.44 -6.01 9.86
CA PRO A 17 14.83 -5.92 10.27
C PRO A 17 15.51 -4.73 9.57
N GLY A 18 15.51 -3.56 10.22
CA GLY A 18 16.25 -2.39 9.75
C GLY A 18 15.35 -1.25 9.29
N ARG A 19 15.63 -0.68 8.10
CA ARG A 19 14.85 0.46 7.60
C ARG A 19 13.55 -0.07 6.95
N PRO A 20 12.37 0.36 7.42
CA PRO A 20 11.11 -0.02 6.79
C PRO A 20 11.02 0.52 5.37
N SER A 21 10.35 -0.25 4.51
CA SER A 21 9.91 0.22 3.21
C SER A 21 8.49 0.77 3.33
N VAL A 22 8.14 1.69 2.44
CA VAL A 22 6.82 2.30 2.41
C VAL A 22 6.19 2.08 1.06
N PHE A 23 4.88 1.84 1.06
CA PHE A 23 4.08 1.80 -0.14
C PHE A 23 3.13 3.00 -0.15
N ASP A 24 3.20 3.79 -1.23
CA ASP A 24 2.32 4.93 -1.44
C ASP A 24 0.90 4.45 -1.77
N LEU A 25 -0.05 4.75 -0.89
CA LEU A 25 -1.45 4.64 -1.28
C LEU A 25 -1.76 5.77 -2.26
N LYS A 26 -1.86 5.44 -3.55
CA LYS A 26 -2.32 6.35 -4.60
C LYS A 26 -3.81 6.66 -4.41
N PRO A 27 -4.34 7.75 -4.99
CA PRO A 27 -5.74 8.16 -4.81
C PRO A 27 -6.75 7.03 -5.05
N ASP A 28 -6.59 6.25 -6.12
CA ASP A 28 -7.43 5.09 -6.43
C ASP A 28 -7.48 4.06 -5.28
N TYR A 29 -6.40 3.90 -4.53
CA TYR A 29 -6.31 2.95 -3.41
C TYR A 29 -6.85 3.54 -2.12
N ARG A 30 -6.74 4.86 -1.95
CA ARG A 30 -7.32 5.57 -0.81
C ARG A 30 -8.83 5.52 -0.86
N GLU A 31 -9.42 5.86 -2.00
CA GLU A 31 -10.88 5.82 -2.17
C GLU A 31 -11.44 4.41 -1.90
N TYR A 32 -10.69 3.38 -2.32
CA TYR A 32 -11.05 1.98 -2.04
C TYR A 32 -10.96 1.64 -0.54
N LEU A 33 -9.88 2.03 0.13
CA LEU A 33 -9.65 1.73 1.55
C LEU A 33 -10.40 2.68 2.51
N GLU A 34 -10.88 3.82 2.03
CA GLU A 34 -11.71 4.78 2.78
C GLU A 34 -13.04 4.15 3.24
N GLU A 35 -13.50 3.09 2.57
CA GLU A 35 -14.63 2.29 3.03
C GLU A 35 -14.34 1.56 4.35
N GLU A 36 -13.06 1.25 4.64
CA GLU A 36 -12.64 0.51 5.84
C GLU A 36 -11.99 1.39 6.92
N ARG A 37 -11.19 2.40 6.53
CA ARG A 37 -10.49 3.30 7.45
C ARG A 37 -10.45 4.72 6.92
N ASP A 38 -10.61 5.69 7.80
CA ASP A 38 -10.51 7.11 7.43
C ASP A 38 -9.05 7.48 7.10
N LEU A 39 -8.78 7.74 5.82
CA LEU A 39 -7.47 8.06 5.25
C LEU A 39 -7.34 9.53 4.83
N ASP A 40 -8.36 10.36 5.08
CA ASP A 40 -8.35 11.80 4.73
C ASP A 40 -7.50 12.64 5.70
N TRP A 41 -7.14 12.07 6.85
CA TRP A 41 -6.41 12.78 7.90
C TRP A 41 -4.90 12.96 7.62
N PHE A 42 -4.36 12.36 6.56
CA PHE A 42 -2.91 12.33 6.27
C PHE A 42 -2.48 13.48 5.34
N PRO A 43 -1.92 14.60 5.87
CA PRO A 43 -1.65 15.81 5.10
C PRO A 43 -0.60 15.66 3.98
N MET A 44 0.39 14.78 4.12
CA MET A 44 1.37 14.47 3.07
C MET A 44 1.00 13.21 2.27
N GLY A 45 -0.10 12.57 2.64
CA GLY A 45 -0.62 11.35 2.05
C GLY A 45 -0.36 10.12 2.92
N PRO A 46 -1.33 9.21 3.04
CA PRO A 46 -1.16 7.95 3.76
C PRO A 46 -0.19 7.04 3.03
N VAL A 47 0.74 6.46 3.78
CA VAL A 47 1.65 5.40 3.34
C VAL A 47 1.54 4.21 4.25
N VAL A 48 1.68 3.02 3.69
CA VAL A 48 1.67 1.77 4.45
C VAL A 48 3.10 1.34 4.71
N VAL A 49 3.39 0.99 5.96
CA VAL A 49 4.71 0.49 6.36
C VAL A 49 4.81 -1.00 6.13
N CYS A 50 5.75 -1.40 5.26
CA CYS A 50 5.95 -2.78 4.86
C CYS A 50 7.42 -3.21 4.96
N CYS A 51 7.66 -4.52 5.04
CA CYS A 51 8.98 -5.05 4.75
C CYS A 51 9.31 -4.86 3.26
N SER A 52 10.60 -4.93 2.90
CA SER A 52 11.05 -4.73 1.52
C SER A 52 10.39 -5.68 0.52
N ASP A 53 10.13 -6.92 0.93
CA ASP A 53 9.56 -7.93 0.04
C ASP A 53 8.08 -7.65 -0.24
N CYS A 54 7.32 -7.26 0.79
CA CYS A 54 5.91 -6.89 0.65
C CYS A 54 5.75 -5.58 -0.12
N SER A 55 6.60 -4.57 0.14
CA SER A 55 6.54 -3.32 -0.63
C SER A 55 6.85 -3.58 -2.10
N HIS A 56 7.90 -4.36 -2.40
CA HIS A 56 8.29 -4.67 -3.77
C HIS A 56 7.21 -5.48 -4.51
N ARG A 57 6.48 -6.34 -3.81
CA ARG A 57 5.33 -7.05 -4.39
C ARG A 57 4.18 -6.11 -4.75
N LEU A 58 3.83 -5.17 -3.87
CA LEU A 58 2.81 -4.16 -4.14
C LEU A 58 3.21 -3.24 -5.29
N ASP A 59 4.47 -2.79 -5.30
CA ASP A 59 5.04 -2.00 -6.39
C ASP A 59 4.98 -2.74 -7.72
N HIS A 60 5.38 -4.02 -7.76
CA HIS A 60 5.32 -4.83 -8.96
C HIS A 60 3.87 -5.00 -9.47
N LEU A 61 2.89 -5.17 -8.58
CA LEU A 61 1.47 -5.25 -8.96
C LEU A 61 0.95 -3.90 -9.49
N HIS A 62 1.38 -2.79 -8.88
CA HIS A 62 1.05 -1.45 -9.37
C HIS A 62 1.64 -1.19 -10.77
N GLU A 63 2.92 -1.52 -10.97
CA GLU A 63 3.61 -1.40 -12.25
C GLU A 63 2.94 -2.27 -13.32
N ALA A 64 2.64 -3.53 -12.99
CA ALA A 64 1.93 -4.43 -13.90
C ALA A 64 0.53 -3.89 -14.25
N LEU A 65 -0.21 -3.36 -13.26
CA LEU A 65 -1.51 -2.74 -13.53
C LEU A 65 -1.38 -1.55 -14.48
N SER A 66 -0.37 -0.70 -14.28
CA SER A 66 -0.10 0.46 -15.14
C SER A 66 0.25 0.04 -16.57
N GLU A 67 1.11 -0.98 -16.74
CA GLU A 67 1.48 -1.53 -18.03
C GLU A 67 0.26 -2.12 -18.76
N HIS A 68 -0.54 -2.93 -18.07
CA HIS A 68 -1.72 -3.56 -18.66
C HIS A 68 -2.84 -2.55 -18.94
N ARG A 69 -3.01 -1.50 -18.14
CA ARG A 69 -3.91 -0.37 -18.48
C ARG A 69 -3.50 0.32 -19.78
N ALA A 70 -2.20 0.37 -20.09
CA ALA A 70 -1.69 1.06 -21.27
C ALA A 70 -1.67 0.18 -22.54
N TYR A 71 -1.32 -1.10 -22.40
CA TYR A 71 -1.02 -1.99 -23.52
C TYR A 71 -1.74 -3.35 -23.47
N GLY A 72 -2.36 -3.68 -22.34
CA GLY A 72 -2.99 -4.97 -22.09
C GLY A 72 -4.45 -5.05 -22.57
N SER A 73 -5.05 -6.22 -22.31
CA SER A 73 -6.51 -6.39 -22.44
C SER A 73 -7.24 -5.99 -21.17
N ASP A 74 -8.51 -5.64 -21.29
CA ASP A 74 -9.37 -5.32 -20.15
C ASP A 74 -9.44 -6.47 -19.14
N GLU A 75 -9.47 -7.73 -19.63
CA GLU A 75 -9.50 -8.93 -18.79
C GLU A 75 -8.24 -9.07 -17.92
N GLN A 76 -7.06 -8.87 -18.51
CA GLN A 76 -5.79 -8.91 -17.75
C GLN A 76 -5.67 -7.73 -16.77
N THR A 77 -6.18 -6.56 -17.17
CA THR A 77 -6.17 -5.36 -16.32
C THR A 77 -7.02 -5.59 -15.08
N GLU A 78 -8.23 -6.13 -15.24
CA GLU A 78 -9.10 -6.44 -14.11
C GLU A 78 -8.56 -7.60 -13.26
N GLU A 79 -7.89 -8.60 -13.83
CA GLU A 79 -7.22 -9.65 -13.07
C GLU A 79 -6.12 -9.08 -12.14
N ILE A 80 -5.21 -8.25 -12.68
CA ILE A 80 -4.14 -7.64 -11.90
C ILE A 80 -4.68 -6.66 -10.86
N LYS A 81 -5.69 -5.88 -11.23
CA LYS A 81 -6.39 -4.98 -10.32
C LYS A 81 -7.01 -5.75 -9.16
N SER A 82 -7.66 -6.88 -9.43
CA SER A 82 -8.23 -7.75 -8.39
C SER A 82 -7.15 -8.35 -7.49
N MET A 83 -6.00 -8.74 -8.04
CA MET A 83 -4.87 -9.20 -7.22
C MET A 83 -4.33 -8.09 -6.33
N LEU A 84 -4.16 -6.87 -6.87
CA LEU A 84 -3.68 -5.74 -6.10
C LEU A 84 -4.65 -5.36 -4.98
N PHE A 85 -5.95 -5.27 -5.26
CA PHE A 85 -6.94 -4.97 -4.22
C PHE A 85 -7.01 -6.06 -3.16
N GLY A 86 -6.90 -7.34 -3.53
CA GLY A 86 -6.80 -8.42 -2.54
C GLY A 86 -5.55 -8.31 -1.65
N GLU A 87 -4.43 -7.79 -2.17
CA GLU A 87 -3.27 -7.49 -1.33
C GLU A 87 -3.50 -6.29 -0.41
N LEU A 88 -4.28 -5.29 -0.85
CA LEU A 88 -4.65 -4.13 -0.05
C LEU A 88 -5.62 -4.47 1.08
N ASP A 89 -6.60 -5.35 0.82
CA ASP A 89 -7.58 -5.83 1.82
C ASP A 89 -6.90 -6.55 2.99
N ASP A 90 -5.78 -7.22 2.72
CA ASP A 90 -5.03 -7.93 3.76
C ASP A 90 -4.03 -7.02 4.50
N LEU A 91 -3.94 -5.72 4.17
CA LEU A 91 -3.07 -4.80 4.89
C LEU A 91 -3.65 -4.46 6.25
N ASP A 92 -2.80 -4.53 7.27
CA ASP A 92 -3.09 -3.91 8.56
C ASP A 92 -3.10 -2.38 8.40
N LEU A 93 -4.29 -1.83 8.18
CA LEU A 93 -4.48 -0.40 8.02
C LEU A 93 -4.09 0.37 9.28
N ASP A 94 -4.01 -0.25 10.46
CA ASP A 94 -3.51 0.44 11.66
C ASP A 94 -2.03 0.82 11.58
N SER A 95 -1.30 0.20 10.67
CA SER A 95 0.10 0.50 10.36
C SER A 95 0.27 1.60 9.28
N VAL A 96 -0.80 2.28 8.86
CA VAL A 96 -0.73 3.43 7.94
C VAL A 96 -0.27 4.69 8.69
N VAL A 97 0.71 5.38 8.11
CA VAL A 97 1.32 6.62 8.65
C VAL A 97 1.37 7.71 7.59
N ASP A 98 1.67 8.95 7.98
CA ASP A 98 1.83 10.06 7.04
C ASP A 98 3.18 9.99 6.33
N HIS A 99 3.20 10.20 5.01
CA HIS A 99 4.45 10.23 4.22
C HIS A 99 5.47 11.23 4.79
N GLY A 100 5.03 12.28 5.48
CA GLY A 100 5.89 13.25 6.16
C GLY A 100 6.85 12.65 7.19
N HIS A 101 6.58 11.45 7.72
CA HIS A 101 7.52 10.75 8.61
C HIS A 101 8.79 10.25 7.91
N PHE A 102 8.81 10.19 6.58
CA PHE A 102 9.92 9.65 5.79
C PHE A 102 10.65 10.69 4.92
N LEU A 103 10.25 11.96 4.99
CA LEU A 103 10.84 13.11 4.27
C LEU A 103 11.82 13.89 5.16
#